data_AF-A0A967BXX5-F1
#
_entry.id   AF-A0A967BXX5-F1
#
_cell.length_a   1.000
_cell.length_b   1.000
_cell.length_c   1.000
_cell.angle_alpha   90.00
_cell.angle_beta   90.00
_cell.angle_gamma   90.00
#
_symmetry.space_group_name_H-M   'P 1'
#
loop_
_entity.id
_entity.type
_entity.pdbx_description
1 polymer ?
#
loop_
_entity_poly.entity_id
_entity_poly.type
_entity_poly.pdbx_seq_one_letter_code
_entity_poly.pdbx_strand_id
1 'polypeptide(L)'
;MGVPPDAAYVRRFWTALIGSTAVVELLRLVTAARKNTSVPCPIRLPQLAAEGLVSLEPGRVHVRATIPPLGPGQTRRLSPALRAEHCRALDDVMRSEND
;
A
#
# COMPACT_ATOMS: atom_id res chain seq x y z
N MET A 1 12.46 2.76 -3.81
CA MET A 1 11.74 1.64 -4.45
C MET A 1 10.32 1.59 -3.94
N GLY A 2 9.35 1.63 -4.84
CA GLY A 2 7.94 1.63 -4.48
C GLY A 2 7.10 1.34 -5.71
N VAL A 3 6.03 0.59 -5.50
CA VAL A 3 5.11 0.16 -6.54
C VAL A 3 4.09 1.26 -6.82
N PRO A 4 3.69 1.49 -8.08
CA PRO A 4 2.55 2.35 -8.39
C PRO A 4 1.32 1.96 -7.56
N PRO A 5 0.62 2.91 -6.93
CA PRO A 5 -0.53 2.62 -6.08
C PRO A 5 -1.62 1.78 -6.77
N ASP A 6 -1.81 1.98 -8.07
CA ASP A 6 -2.78 1.30 -8.91
C ASP A 6 -2.30 -0.05 -9.48
N ALA A 7 -1.06 -0.45 -9.22
CA ALA A 7 -0.51 -1.70 -9.69
C ALA A 7 -1.28 -2.92 -9.15
N ALA A 8 -1.35 -3.98 -9.95
CA ALA A 8 -1.96 -5.25 -9.57
C ALA A 8 -1.35 -5.82 -8.29
N TYR A 9 -0.04 -5.64 -8.10
CA TYR A 9 0.67 -6.02 -6.88
C TYR A 9 0.01 -5.41 -5.62
N VAL A 10 -0.30 -4.11 -5.62
CA VAL A 10 -0.89 -3.44 -4.45
C VAL A 10 -2.27 -4.03 -4.16
N ARG A 11 -3.10 -4.16 -5.19
CA ARG A 11 -4.44 -4.75 -5.04
C ARG A 11 -4.40 -6.19 -4.59
N ARG A 12 -3.36 -6.95 -4.93
CA ARG A 12 -3.23 -8.36 -4.54
C ARG A 12 -2.75 -8.52 -3.10
N PHE A 13 -1.58 -7.98 -2.79
CA PHE A 13 -0.89 -8.28 -1.53
C PHE A 13 -1.32 -7.39 -0.37
N TRP A 14 -1.53 -6.09 -0.62
CA TRP A 14 -2.04 -5.21 0.43
C TRP A 14 -3.49 -5.54 0.77
N THR A 15 -4.34 -5.91 -0.19
CA THR A 15 -5.72 -6.36 0.12
C THR A 15 -5.72 -7.60 1.02
N ALA A 16 -4.84 -8.57 0.76
CA ALA A 16 -4.73 -9.76 1.59
C ALA A 16 -4.28 -9.44 3.03
N LEU A 17 -3.55 -8.34 3.23
CA LEU A 17 -2.96 -7.95 4.50
C LEU A 17 -3.87 -7.04 5.34
N ILE A 18 -4.44 -6.00 4.72
CA ILE A 18 -5.20 -4.94 5.40
C ILE A 18 -6.68 -4.91 5.03
N GLY A 19 -7.10 -5.75 4.09
CA GLY A 19 -8.47 -5.79 3.58
C GLY A 19 -8.72 -4.79 2.45
N SER A 20 -9.72 -5.08 1.63
CA SER A 20 -10.07 -4.30 0.43
C SER A 20 -10.50 -2.87 0.77
N THR A 21 -11.27 -2.68 1.85
CA THR A 21 -11.73 -1.35 2.28
C THR A 21 -10.56 -0.43 2.62
N ALA A 22 -9.55 -0.93 3.34
CA ALA A 22 -8.38 -0.12 3.68
C ALA A 22 -7.55 0.24 2.44
N VAL A 23 -7.43 -0.68 1.47
CA VAL A 23 -6.77 -0.38 0.18
C VAL A 23 -7.55 0.69 -0.61
N VAL A 24 -8.88 0.63 -0.64
CA VAL A 24 -9.68 1.66 -1.31
C VAL A 24 -9.46 3.03 -0.67
N GLU A 25 -9.44 3.10 0.66
CA GLU A 25 -9.14 4.36 1.37
C GLU A 25 -7.72 4.87 1.08
N LEU A 26 -6.72 3.99 1.04
CA LEU A 26 -5.36 4.33 0.63
C LEU A 26 -5.34 4.96 -0.78
N LEU A 27 -5.99 4.31 -1.76
CA LEU A 27 -6.02 4.81 -3.15
C LEU A 27 -6.75 6.15 -3.27
N ARG A 28 -7.81 6.35 -2.48
CA ARG A 28 -8.52 7.64 -2.40
C ARG A 28 -7.59 8.72 -1.86
N LEU A 29 -6.83 8.45 -0.80
CA LEU A 29 -5.87 9.40 -0.24
C LEU A 29 -4.74 9.72 -1.22
N VAL A 30 -4.17 8.71 -1.90
CA VAL A 30 -3.16 8.93 -2.95
C VAL A 30 -3.71 9.85 -4.04
N THR A 31 -4.93 9.59 -4.50
CA THR A 31 -5.57 10.39 -5.55
C THR A 31 -5.81 11.82 -5.08
N ALA A 32 -6.27 11.99 -3.84
CA ALA A 32 -6.51 13.28 -3.22
C ALA A 32 -5.22 14.10 -3.09
N ALA A 33 -4.13 13.46 -2.64
CA ALA A 33 -2.82 14.06 -2.55
C ALA A 33 -2.29 14.51 -3.92
N ARG A 34 -2.41 13.66 -4.95
CA ARG A 34 -2.02 13.99 -6.33
C ARG A 34 -2.79 15.18 -6.90
N LYS A 35 -4.08 15.31 -6.54
CA LYS A 35 -4.95 16.40 -7.01
C LYS A 35 -4.92 17.63 -6.09
N ASN A 36 -4.17 17.57 -4.98
CA ASN A 36 -4.19 18.57 -3.92
C ASN A 36 -5.62 18.93 -3.43
N THR A 37 -6.45 17.90 -3.23
CA THR A 37 -7.84 18.04 -2.78
C THR A 37 -8.05 17.42 -1.41
N SER A 38 -8.95 17.98 -0.62
CA SER A 38 -9.39 17.39 0.66
C SER A 38 -10.34 16.21 0.44
N VAL A 39 -10.32 15.24 1.35
CA VAL A 39 -11.27 14.12 1.41
C VAL A 39 -11.83 13.96 2.82
N PRO A 40 -13.02 13.36 2.99
CA PRO A 40 -13.52 12.96 4.30
C PRO A 40 -12.50 12.06 5.02
N CYS A 41 -12.39 12.25 6.33
CA CYS A 41 -11.46 11.49 7.17
C CYS A 41 -11.70 9.97 7.02
N PRO A 42 -10.74 9.20 6.48
CA PRO A 42 -10.90 7.75 6.31
C PRO A 42 -10.93 7.01 7.65
N ILE A 43 -11.78 5.99 7.76
CA ILE A 43 -11.99 5.24 9.01
C ILE A 43 -10.77 4.37 9.32
N ARG A 44 -10.07 3.88 8.31
CA ARG A 44 -8.90 2.99 8.44
C ARG A 44 -7.58 3.74 8.51
N LEU A 45 -7.58 5.07 8.70
CA LEU A 45 -6.35 5.84 8.89
C LEU A 45 -5.39 5.26 9.95
N PRO A 46 -5.85 4.85 11.15
CA PRO A 46 -4.96 4.24 12.14
C PRO A 46 -4.29 2.95 11.64
N GLN A 47 -5.03 2.13 10.88
CA GLN A 47 -4.50 0.90 10.29
C GLN A 47 -3.49 1.20 9.19
N LEU A 48 -3.76 2.16 8.32
CA LEU A 48 -2.81 2.59 7.28
C LEU A 48 -1.52 3.16 7.89
N ALA A 49 -1.64 3.90 8.99
CA ALA A 49 -0.49 4.47 9.71
C ALA A 49 0.34 3.36 10.39
N ALA A 50 -0.32 2.39 11.03
CA ALA A 50 0.35 1.25 11.64
C ALA A 50 1.16 0.41 10.63
N GLU A 51 0.75 0.43 9.37
CA GLU A 51 1.45 -0.26 8.27
C GLU A 51 2.48 0.59 7.54
N GLY A 52 2.69 1.84 7.98
CA GLY A 52 3.65 2.77 7.37
C GLY A 52 3.27 3.25 5.97
N LEU A 53 1.98 3.14 5.61
CA LEU A 53 1.47 3.60 4.31
C LEU A 53 1.17 5.10 4.30
N VAL A 54 0.86 5.64 5.48
CA VAL A 54 0.61 7.06 5.71
C VAL A 54 1.30 7.51 6.98
N SER A 55 1.60 8.80 7.10
CA SER A 55 1.91 9.45 8.37
C SER A 55 0.85 10.50 8.70
N LEU A 56 0.59 10.65 9.99
CA LEU A 56 -0.42 11.57 10.51
C LEU A 56 0.27 12.78 11.13
N GLU A 57 -0.18 13.96 10.72
CA GLU A 57 0.15 15.23 11.35
C GLU A 57 -1.14 15.92 11.80
N PRO A 58 -1.10 16.88 12.73
CA PRO A 58 -2.28 17.63 13.13
C PRO A 58 -3.00 18.25 11.92
N GLY A 59 -4.20 17.75 11.62
CA GLY A 59 -5.02 18.19 10.50
C GLY A 59 -4.53 17.78 9.10
N ARG A 60 -3.49 16.95 8.99
CA ARG A 60 -2.92 16.53 7.69
C ARG A 60 -2.58 15.04 7.67
N VAL A 61 -2.76 14.44 6.50
CA VAL A 61 -2.33 13.06 6.24
C VAL A 61 -1.33 13.11 5.10
N HIS A 62 -0.14 12.58 5.34
CA HIS A 62 0.87 12.41 4.30
C HIS A 62 0.82 10.99 3.78
N VAL A 63 0.73 10.86 2.47
CA VAL A 63 0.66 9.55 1.80
C VAL A 63 1.86 9.40 0.89
N ARG A 64 2.42 8.19 0.85
CA ARG A 64 3.54 7.90 -0.04
C ARG A 64 3.09 7.95 -1.50
N ALA A 65 3.87 8.63 -2.35
CA ALA A 65 3.61 8.70 -3.79
C ALA A 65 3.65 7.33 -4.48
N THR A 66 4.48 6.43 -3.93
CA THR A 66 4.62 5.02 -4.32
C THR A 66 4.44 4.13 -3.09
N ILE A 67 3.77 3.00 -3.25
CA ILE A 67 3.46 2.07 -2.17
C ILE A 67 4.61 1.09 -1.97
N PRO A 68 5.15 0.91 -0.76
CA PRO A 68 6.22 -0.07 -0.56
C PRO A 68 5.70 -1.50 -0.82
N PRO A 69 6.57 -2.39 -1.34
CA PRO A 69 6.36 -3.82 -1.20
C PRO A 69 6.18 -4.23 0.26
N LEU A 70 5.60 -5.41 0.50
CA LEU A 70 5.45 -5.90 1.86
C LEU A 70 6.81 -6.25 2.45
N GLY A 71 7.07 -5.70 3.63
CA GLY A 71 8.25 -6.04 4.42
C GLY A 71 8.16 -7.42 5.07
N PRO A 72 9.23 -7.88 5.76
CA PRO A 72 9.28 -9.21 6.35
C PRO A 72 8.16 -9.48 7.37
N GLY A 73 7.89 -8.52 8.27
CA GLY A 73 6.83 -8.64 9.28
C GLY A 73 5.43 -8.76 8.65
N GLN A 74 5.18 -8.00 7.59
CA GLN A 74 3.92 -8.01 6.83
C GLN A 74 3.74 -9.33 6.08
N THR A 75 4.81 -9.77 5.40
CA THR A 75 4.86 -11.02 4.63
C THR A 75 4.64 -12.26 5.50
N ARG A 76 5.07 -12.23 6.78
CA ARG A 76 4.81 -13.31 7.74
C ARG A 76 3.33 -13.48 8.08
N ARG A 77 2.52 -12.44 7.95
CA ARG A 77 1.07 -12.48 8.22
C ARG A 77 0.26 -13.02 7.03
N LEU A 78 0.86 -13.13 5.85
CA LEU A 78 0.23 -13.77 4.70
C LEU A 78 0.17 -15.30 4.86
N SER A 79 -0.80 -15.91 4.19
CA SER A 79 -0.85 -17.36 4.02
C SER A 79 0.40 -17.88 3.30
N PRO A 80 0.82 -19.15 3.51
CA PRO A 80 2.01 -19.69 2.84
C PRO A 80 1.97 -19.57 1.32
N ALA A 81 0.80 -19.82 0.71
CA ALA A 81 0.62 -19.69 -0.74
C ALA A 81 0.83 -18.24 -1.22
N LEU A 82 0.22 -17.26 -0.53
CA LEU A 82 0.38 -15.84 -0.86
C LEU A 82 1.79 -15.33 -0.61
N ARG A 83 2.50 -15.88 0.38
CA ARG A 83 3.90 -15.57 0.63
C ARG A 83 4.79 -16.02 -0.54
N ALA A 84 4.59 -17.23 -1.03
CA ALA A 84 5.32 -17.74 -2.19
C ALA A 84 5.01 -16.92 -3.46
N GLU A 85 3.74 -16.54 -3.65
CA GLU A 85 3.32 -15.65 -4.74
C GLU A 85 3.98 -14.26 -4.63
N HIS A 86 4.03 -13.68 -3.43
CA HIS A 86 4.68 -12.39 -3.15
C HIS A 86 6.16 -12.41 -3.49
N CYS A 87 6.89 -13.47 -3.13
CA CYS A 87 8.31 -13.59 -3.47
C CYS A 87 8.53 -13.52 -4.98
N ARG A 88 7.76 -14.27 -5.78
CA ARG A 88 7.87 -14.25 -7.24
C ARG A 88 7.50 -12.89 -7.83
N ALA A 89 6.39 -12.31 -7.37
CA ALA A 89 5.93 -11.02 -7.86
C ALA A 89 6.90 -9.88 -7.52
N LEU A 90 7.60 -9.97 -6.39
CA LEU A 90 8.62 -9.01 -6.01
C LEU A 90 9.84 -9.09 -6.94
N ASP A 91 10.27 -10.29 -7.31
CA ASP A 91 11.35 -10.49 -8.27
C ASP A 91 11.00 -9.87 -9.65
N ASP A 92 9.75 -10.00 -10.09
CA ASP A 92 9.27 -9.42 -11.36
C ASP A 92 9.22 -7.88 -11.31
N VAL A 93 8.77 -7.30 -10.18
CA VAL A 93 8.81 -5.85 -9.96
C VAL A 93 10.25 -5.34 -9.98
N MET A 94 11.18 -6.06 -9.33
CA MET A 94 12.60 -5.69 -9.31
C MET A 94 13.25 -5.81 -10.70
N ARG A 95 12.86 -6.80 -11.51
CA ARG A 95 13.39 -6.97 -12.87
C ARG A 95 12.91 -5.87 -13.83
N SER A 96 11.64 -5.46 -13.69
CA SER A 96 11.02 -4.46 -14.58
C SER A 96 11.53 -3.02 -14.37
N GLU A 97 12.23 -2.73 -13.27
CA GLU A 97 12.88 -1.42 -13.03
C GLU A 97 14.30 -1.33 -13.62
N ASN A 98 14.85 -2.44 -14.13
CA ASN A 98 16.24 -2.55 -14.57
C ASN A 98 16.41 -2.67 -16.10
N ASP A 99 15.29 -2.55 -16.83
CA ASP A 99 15.17 -2.39 -18.29
C ASP A 99 14.75 -0.94 -18.61
#